data_AF-A0A7V1AN37-F1
#
_entry.id   AF-A0A7V1AN37-F1
#
_cell.length_a   1.000
_cell.length_b   1.000
_cell.length_c   1.000
_cell.angle_alpha   90.00
_cell.angle_beta   90.00
_cell.angle_gamma   90.00
#
_symmetry.space_group_name_H-M   'P 1'
#
loop_
_entity.id
_entity.type
_entity.pdbx_description
1 polymer ?
#
loop_
_entity_poly.entity_id
_entity_poly.type
_entity_poly.pdbx_seq_one_letter_code
_entity_poly.pdbx_strand_id
1 'polypeptide(L)'
;MTRAHSFHIPVMGIGFSVDTPLKVSQYGIDSVISLIDDILLEKLRKMYCDKFKMPYYEITEKTEDFRAKRITSYLNLMNNLAKKKFEELKNAAIEKSNEIKEYFNMLPDGSTLKQEFKNLTAKYFNLNEIGNWIKDNLSIGSIDVNIMTKIDKDNYTKEEKLPVEYNDAHAALRGYAKSELNSSIILSAGMNPKLYSYIEQFEDFYPD
;
A
#
# COMPACT_ATOMS: atom_id res chain seq x y z
N MET A 1 -12.39 -7.61 11.53
CA MET A 1 -10.93 -7.48 11.71
C MET A 1 -10.65 -6.62 12.91
N THR A 2 -9.85 -7.12 13.84
CA THR A 2 -9.36 -6.38 15.01
C THR A 2 -8.35 -5.35 14.53
N ARG A 3 -8.62 -4.04 14.68
CA ARG A 3 -7.65 -3.00 14.29
C ARG A 3 -6.50 -2.99 15.31
N ALA A 4 -5.28 -3.25 14.85
CA ALA A 4 -4.09 -3.21 15.70
C ALA A 4 -3.80 -1.78 16.22
N HIS A 5 -4.19 -0.76 15.44
CA HIS A 5 -3.97 0.66 15.74
C HIS A 5 -5.27 1.46 15.62
N SER A 6 -5.36 2.54 16.38
CA SER A 6 -6.48 3.49 16.34
C SER A 6 -6.26 4.64 15.35
N PHE A 7 -5.12 4.67 14.66
CA PHE A 7 -4.74 5.71 13.71
C PHE A 7 -4.34 5.11 12.36
N HIS A 8 -4.37 5.94 11.32
CA HIS A 8 -3.80 5.67 10.00
C HIS A 8 -2.89 6.84 9.61
N ILE A 9 -1.95 6.62 8.70
CA ILE A 9 -1.09 7.69 8.16
C ILE A 9 -1.72 8.23 6.88
N PRO A 10 -2.23 9.48 6.87
CA PRO A 10 -2.87 10.05 5.70
C PRO A 10 -1.83 10.47 4.64
N VAL A 11 -2.30 11.06 3.54
CA VAL A 11 -1.41 11.73 2.59
C VAL A 11 -0.81 12.98 3.26
N MET A 12 0.50 12.92 3.53
CA MET A 12 1.30 14.00 4.12
C MET A 12 2.08 14.81 3.06
N GLY A 13 2.01 14.38 1.81
CA GLY A 13 2.72 14.94 0.67
C GLY A 13 3.27 13.84 -0.23
N ILE A 14 3.38 14.12 -1.53
CA ILE A 14 3.70 13.12 -2.56
C ILE A 14 5.03 12.41 -2.24
N GLY A 15 6.08 13.15 -1.87
CA GLY A 15 7.38 12.57 -1.53
C GLY A 15 7.47 11.87 -0.16
N PHE A 16 6.60 12.22 0.79
CA PHE A 16 6.64 11.66 2.15
C PHE A 16 5.80 10.40 2.28
N SER A 17 4.64 10.35 1.60
CA SER A 17 3.68 9.25 1.73
C SER A 17 3.98 8.07 0.82
N VAL A 18 4.70 8.30 -0.29
CA VAL A 18 4.88 7.32 -1.36
C VAL A 18 5.49 5.99 -0.93
N ASP A 19 6.46 6.00 -0.01
CA ASP A 19 7.11 4.78 0.50
C ASP A 19 6.77 4.46 1.97
N THR A 20 5.87 5.24 2.57
CA THR A 20 5.41 5.03 3.95
C THR A 20 4.88 3.61 4.18
N PRO A 21 4.06 3.03 3.29
CA PRO A 21 3.54 1.66 3.52
C PRO A 21 4.64 0.61 3.66
N LEU A 22 5.75 0.75 2.93
CA LEU A 22 6.89 -0.16 3.06
C LEU A 22 7.59 -0.10 4.43
N LYS A 23 7.40 1.01 5.17
CA LYS A 23 8.01 1.23 6.49
C LYS A 23 7.12 0.75 7.63
N VAL A 24 5.79 0.85 7.48
CA VAL A 24 4.85 0.69 8.61
C VAL A 24 3.83 -0.44 8.48
N SER A 25 3.55 -0.94 7.26
CA SER A 25 2.53 -1.97 7.03
C SER A 25 2.79 -3.26 7.81
N GLN A 26 4.04 -3.69 7.95
CA GLN A 26 4.44 -4.86 8.75
C GLN A 26 3.99 -4.77 10.22
N TYR A 27 3.73 -3.55 10.72
CA TYR A 27 3.28 -3.31 12.09
C TYR A 27 1.75 -3.20 12.21
N GLY A 28 1.01 -3.40 11.13
CA GLY A 28 -0.44 -3.27 11.10
C GLY A 28 -0.96 -1.83 10.97
N ILE A 29 -0.09 -0.88 10.59
CA ILE A 29 -0.45 0.54 10.44
C ILE A 29 -0.90 0.81 9.00
N ASP A 30 -2.14 1.26 8.84
CA ASP A 30 -2.70 1.66 7.55
C ASP A 30 -2.06 2.96 7.06
N SER A 31 -1.76 3.04 5.76
CA SER A 31 -1.16 4.22 5.16
C SER A 31 -1.53 4.40 3.70
N VAL A 32 -1.39 5.63 3.20
CA VAL A 32 -1.90 6.03 1.88
C VAL A 32 -0.76 6.41 0.91
N ILE A 33 -0.77 5.88 -0.31
CA ILE A 33 0.10 6.32 -1.41
C ILE A 33 -0.65 7.33 -2.30
N SER A 34 -0.05 8.48 -2.60
CA SER A 34 -0.59 9.41 -3.60
C SER A 34 -0.18 8.99 -5.01
N LEU A 35 -1.15 8.85 -5.93
CA LEU A 35 -0.94 8.39 -7.32
C LEU A 35 -0.76 9.53 -8.34
N ILE A 36 -0.56 10.76 -7.86
CA ILE A 36 -0.54 11.96 -8.70
C ILE A 36 0.74 12.10 -9.56
N ASP A 37 1.87 11.53 -9.15
CA ASP A 37 3.16 11.71 -9.83
C ASP A 37 3.76 10.35 -10.22
N ASP A 38 3.45 9.87 -11.42
CA ASP A 38 3.94 8.58 -11.92
C ASP A 38 5.45 8.59 -12.20
N ILE A 39 6.04 9.76 -12.47
CA ILE A 39 7.49 9.91 -12.67
C ILE A 39 8.22 9.62 -11.36
N LEU A 40 7.71 10.15 -10.23
CA LEU A 40 8.23 9.83 -8.91
C LEU A 40 8.08 8.34 -8.61
N LEU A 41 6.91 7.75 -8.88
CA LEU A 41 6.66 6.32 -8.65
C LEU A 41 7.67 5.46 -9.43
N GLU A 42 7.92 5.78 -10.71
CA GLU A 42 8.86 5.03 -11.54
C GLU A 42 10.31 5.15 -11.06
N LYS A 43 10.73 6.35 -10.64
CA LYS A 43 12.07 6.58 -10.05
C LYS A 43 12.26 5.77 -8.76
N LEU A 44 11.25 5.75 -7.90
CA LEU A 44 11.27 4.96 -6.67
C LEU A 44 11.20 3.47 -6.96
N ARG A 45 10.42 3.04 -7.96
CA ARG A 45 10.36 1.65 -8.42
C ARG A 45 11.76 1.17 -8.81
N LYS A 46 12.47 1.95 -9.63
CA LYS A 46 13.87 1.67 -10.00
C LYS A 46 14.77 1.53 -8.77
N MET A 47 14.78 2.54 -7.90
CA MET A 47 15.60 2.53 -6.68
C MET A 47 15.32 1.31 -5.80
N TYR A 48 14.04 0.95 -5.61
CA TYR A 48 13.66 -0.19 -4.77
C TYR A 48 13.97 -1.53 -5.44
N CYS A 49 13.73 -1.67 -6.75
CA CYS A 49 14.14 -2.86 -7.49
C CYS A 49 15.66 -3.06 -7.38
N ASP A 50 16.47 -2.02 -7.55
CA ASP A 50 17.93 -2.08 -7.40
C ASP A 50 18.32 -2.48 -5.96
N LYS A 51 17.72 -1.83 -4.94
CA LYS A 51 17.98 -2.09 -3.52
C LYS A 51 17.66 -3.53 -3.12
N PHE A 52 16.57 -4.08 -3.62
CA PHE A 52 16.11 -5.44 -3.28
C PHE A 52 16.51 -6.50 -4.31
N LYS A 53 17.34 -6.13 -5.31
CA LYS A 53 17.83 -7.02 -6.38
C LYS A 53 16.69 -7.70 -7.15
N MET A 54 15.62 -6.97 -7.43
CA MET A 54 14.48 -7.44 -8.21
C MET A 54 14.62 -7.04 -9.69
N PRO A 55 14.07 -7.82 -10.63
CA PRO A 55 14.04 -7.42 -12.05
C PRO A 55 13.37 -6.06 -12.23
N TYR A 56 13.97 -5.22 -13.07
CA TYR A 56 13.45 -3.91 -13.42
C TYR A 56 13.48 -3.73 -14.93
N TYR A 57 12.30 -3.45 -15.49
CA TYR A 57 12.13 -3.02 -16.87
C TYR A 57 11.51 -1.63 -16.83
N GLU A 58 12.18 -0.66 -17.42
CA GLU A 58 11.73 0.74 -17.42
C GLU A 58 10.48 0.91 -18.27
N ILE A 59 9.47 1.58 -17.72
CA ILE A 59 8.26 1.95 -18.42
C ILE A 59 8.46 3.39 -18.89
N THR A 60 8.88 3.55 -20.15
CA THR A 60 9.12 4.87 -20.74
C THR A 60 7.82 5.53 -21.19
N GLU A 61 7.84 6.85 -21.40
CA GLU A 61 6.68 7.62 -21.93
C GLU A 61 6.27 7.20 -23.34
N LYS A 62 7.14 6.47 -24.06
CA LYS A 62 6.82 5.89 -25.38
C LYS A 62 5.92 4.65 -25.27
N THR A 63 5.76 4.10 -24.07
CA THR A 63 4.91 2.94 -23.83
C THR A 63 3.46 3.37 -23.86
N GLU A 64 2.62 2.66 -24.59
CA GLU A 64 1.18 2.87 -24.53
C GLU A 64 0.68 2.69 -23.08
N ASP A 65 -0.15 3.62 -22.61
CA ASP A 65 -0.69 3.65 -21.25
C ASP A 65 0.41 3.60 -20.15
N PHE A 66 1.57 4.24 -20.42
CA PHE A 66 2.73 4.19 -19.52
C PHE A 66 2.39 4.59 -18.09
N ARG A 67 1.52 5.60 -17.90
CA ARG A 67 1.16 6.13 -16.58
C ARG A 67 0.44 5.09 -15.72
N ALA A 68 -0.60 4.45 -16.28
CA ALA A 68 -1.31 3.38 -15.57
C ALA A 68 -0.36 2.20 -15.29
N LYS A 69 0.47 1.81 -16.27
CA LYS A 69 1.44 0.72 -16.09
C LYS A 69 2.49 1.01 -15.00
N ARG A 70 3.00 2.24 -14.91
CA ARG A 70 3.92 2.68 -13.84
C ARG A 70 3.26 2.54 -12.47
N ILE A 71 2.03 3.04 -12.36
CA ILE A 71 1.23 2.99 -11.12
C ILE A 71 1.00 1.53 -10.70
N THR A 72 0.45 0.68 -11.59
CA THR A 72 0.26 -0.75 -11.33
C THR A 72 1.54 -1.42 -10.87
N SER A 73 2.65 -1.23 -11.61
CA SER A 73 3.94 -1.86 -11.31
C SER A 73 4.51 -1.42 -9.96
N TYR A 74 4.33 -0.14 -9.60
CA TYR A 74 4.77 0.38 -8.32
C TYR A 74 3.94 -0.16 -7.15
N LEU A 75 2.61 -0.19 -7.29
CA LEU A 75 1.71 -0.70 -6.27
C LEU A 75 1.95 -2.19 -6.01
N ASN A 76 2.14 -2.99 -7.06
CA ASN A 76 2.49 -4.41 -6.92
C ASN A 76 3.86 -4.59 -6.25
N LEU A 77 4.85 -3.75 -6.58
CA LEU A 77 6.14 -3.77 -5.89
C LEU A 77 5.98 -3.48 -4.38
N MET A 78 5.22 -2.44 -4.02
CA MET A 78 4.99 -2.08 -2.62
C MET A 78 4.23 -3.18 -1.88
N ASN A 79 3.19 -3.76 -2.48
CA ASN A 79 2.42 -4.88 -1.95
C ASN A 79 3.34 -6.08 -1.64
N ASN A 80 4.16 -6.48 -2.60
CA ASN A 80 5.06 -7.62 -2.48
C ASN A 80 6.14 -7.41 -1.41
N LEU A 81 6.77 -6.23 -1.39
CA LEU A 81 7.78 -5.91 -0.38
C LEU A 81 7.19 -5.79 1.03
N ALA A 82 5.98 -5.23 1.17
CA ALA A 82 5.26 -5.13 2.43
C ALA A 82 4.90 -6.52 2.99
N LYS A 83 4.34 -7.40 2.15
CA LYS A 83 4.05 -8.80 2.50
C LYS A 83 5.31 -9.55 2.93
N LYS A 84 6.41 -9.38 2.19
CA LYS A 84 7.69 -10.01 2.54
C LYS A 84 8.19 -9.57 3.92
N LYS A 85 8.18 -8.27 4.19
CA LYS A 85 8.56 -7.71 5.50
C LYS A 85 7.67 -8.19 6.64
N PHE A 86 6.37 -8.31 6.39
CA PHE A 86 5.43 -8.85 7.37
C PHE A 86 5.72 -10.31 7.71
N GLU A 87 6.01 -11.14 6.71
CA GLU A 87 6.41 -12.54 6.95
C GLU A 87 7.78 -12.64 7.65
N GLU A 88 8.74 -11.76 7.34
CA GLU A 88 10.00 -11.65 8.07
C GLU A 88 9.77 -11.32 9.55
N LEU A 89 8.86 -10.38 9.87
CA LEU A 89 8.48 -10.05 11.25
C LEU A 89 7.84 -11.25 11.96
N LYS A 90 6.93 -11.96 11.29
CA LYS A 90 6.26 -13.16 11.84
C LYS A 90 7.26 -14.29 12.14
N ASN A 91 8.25 -14.49 11.27
CA ASN A 91 9.28 -15.51 11.47
C ASN A 91 10.27 -15.08 12.57
N ALA A 92 10.66 -13.81 12.60
CA ALA A 92 11.50 -13.27 13.67
C ALA A 92 10.84 -13.40 15.04
N ALA A 93 9.51 -13.33 15.14
CA ALA A 93 8.81 -13.56 16.40
C ALA A 93 9.02 -14.96 16.98
N ILE A 94 9.22 -15.97 16.14
CA ILE A 94 9.47 -17.36 16.54
C ILE A 94 10.94 -17.55 16.93
N GLU A 95 11.86 -16.97 16.16
CA GLU A 95 13.30 -17.20 16.31
C GLU A 95 14.00 -16.20 17.25
N LYS A 96 13.51 -14.97 17.32
CA LYS A 96 14.13 -13.81 18.00
C LYS A 96 13.11 -13.07 18.85
N SER A 97 12.98 -13.49 20.11
CA SER A 97 12.01 -12.93 21.06
C SER A 97 12.12 -11.41 21.32
N ASN A 98 13.22 -10.75 20.95
CA ASN A 98 13.41 -9.31 21.20
C ASN A 98 12.68 -8.42 20.19
N GLU A 99 12.75 -8.72 18.88
CA GLU A 99 12.12 -7.89 17.84
C GLU A 99 10.59 -7.82 18.01
N ILE A 100 9.99 -8.93 18.41
CA ILE A 100 8.56 -9.00 18.69
C ILE A 100 8.18 -8.27 19.98
N LYS A 101 9.02 -8.32 21.02
CA LYS A 101 8.80 -7.54 22.25
C LYS A 101 8.85 -6.05 21.97
N GLU A 102 9.78 -5.60 21.13
CA GLU A 102 9.84 -4.20 20.69
C GLU A 102 8.56 -3.78 19.97
N TYR A 103 8.05 -4.61 19.04
CA TYR A 103 6.76 -4.36 18.38
C TYR A 103 5.62 -4.18 19.40
N PHE A 104 5.43 -5.14 20.31
CA PHE A 104 4.36 -5.05 21.31
C PHE A 104 4.57 -3.89 22.30
N ASN A 105 5.82 -3.49 22.57
CA ASN A 105 6.12 -2.33 23.39
C ASN A 105 5.73 -1.01 22.71
N MET A 106 5.80 -0.94 21.36
CA MET A 106 5.35 0.23 20.59
C MET A 106 3.82 0.39 20.58
N LEU A 107 3.06 -0.69 20.83
CA LEU A 107 1.60 -0.60 20.86
C LEU A 107 1.09 0.19 22.07
N PRO A 108 -0.03 0.94 21.92
CA PRO A 108 -0.68 1.60 23.05
C PRO A 108 -1.04 0.61 24.18
N ASP A 109 -0.98 1.05 25.44
CA ASP A 109 -1.27 0.16 26.59
C ASP A 109 -2.72 -0.34 26.64
N GLY A 110 -3.65 0.40 26.02
CA GLY A 110 -5.03 -0.02 25.83
C GLY A 110 -5.26 -1.01 24.68
N SER A 111 -4.21 -1.38 23.93
CA SER A 111 -4.33 -2.35 22.83
C SER A 111 -4.68 -3.73 23.38
N THR A 112 -5.81 -4.29 22.93
CA THR A 112 -6.21 -5.68 23.21
C THR A 112 -5.11 -6.66 22.81
N LEU A 113 -4.49 -6.45 21.65
CA LEU A 113 -3.39 -7.25 21.15
C LEU A 113 -2.19 -7.27 22.12
N LYS A 114 -1.83 -6.12 22.70
CA LYS A 114 -0.76 -6.02 23.71
C LYS A 114 -1.12 -6.73 25.01
N GLN A 115 -2.37 -6.63 25.45
CA GLN A 115 -2.85 -7.28 26.67
C GLN A 115 -2.88 -8.81 26.52
N GLU A 116 -3.38 -9.30 25.38
CA GLU A 116 -3.41 -10.72 25.05
C GLU A 116 -2.01 -11.31 24.98
N PHE A 117 -1.06 -10.61 24.33
CA PHE A 117 0.33 -11.04 24.30
C PHE A 117 0.98 -11.09 25.69
N LYS A 118 0.74 -10.10 26.55
CA LYS A 118 1.21 -10.12 27.95
C LYS A 118 0.63 -11.31 28.73
N ASN A 119 -0.66 -11.58 28.57
CA ASN A 119 -1.31 -12.72 29.22
C ASN A 119 -0.76 -14.06 28.72
N LEU A 120 -0.51 -14.18 27.41
CA LEU A 120 0.07 -15.38 26.81
C LEU A 120 1.50 -15.63 27.30
N THR A 121 2.34 -14.60 27.30
CA THR A 121 3.73 -14.71 27.78
C THR A 121 3.83 -14.96 29.28
N ALA A 122 2.83 -14.55 30.07
CA ALA A 122 2.75 -14.86 31.50
C ALA A 122 2.23 -16.29 31.79
N LYS A 123 1.37 -16.83 30.90
CA LYS A 123 0.69 -18.13 31.09
C LYS A 123 1.41 -19.30 30.41
N TYR A 124 2.07 -19.07 29.28
CA TYR A 124 2.68 -20.10 28.43
C TYR A 124 4.19 -19.91 28.31
N PHE A 125 4.95 -20.98 28.57
CA PHE A 125 6.41 -21.04 28.34
C PHE A 125 6.77 -21.56 26.94
N ASN A 126 5.77 -21.93 26.13
CA ASN A 126 5.97 -22.56 24.83
C ASN A 126 6.04 -21.52 23.70
N LEU A 127 7.24 -21.33 23.14
CA LEU A 127 7.49 -20.41 22.03
C LEU A 127 6.67 -20.75 20.76
N ASN A 128 6.33 -22.02 20.53
CA ASN A 128 5.55 -22.41 19.36
C ASN A 128 4.09 -21.95 19.45
N GLU A 129 3.49 -21.99 20.65
CA GLU A 129 2.12 -21.52 20.87
C GLU A 129 2.03 -20.00 20.74
N ILE A 130 3.02 -19.28 21.27
CA ILE A 130 3.15 -17.83 21.09
C ILE A 130 3.32 -17.49 19.61
N GLY A 131 4.18 -18.24 18.91
CA GLY A 131 4.40 -18.06 17.46
C GLY A 131 3.14 -18.25 16.63
N ASN A 132 2.36 -19.30 16.90
CA ASN A 132 1.09 -19.55 16.21
C ASN A 132 0.07 -18.45 16.51
N TRP A 133 -0.07 -18.05 17.78
CA TRP A 133 -0.96 -16.95 18.14
C TRP A 133 -0.59 -15.65 17.42
N ILE A 134 0.70 -15.31 17.32
CA ILE A 134 1.15 -14.13 16.57
C ILE A 134 0.76 -14.24 15.09
N LYS A 135 0.93 -15.41 14.47
CA LYS A 135 0.57 -15.61 13.06
C LYS A 135 -0.90 -15.39 12.79
N ASP A 136 -1.75 -15.75 13.75
CA ASP A 136 -3.21 -15.69 13.62
C ASP A 136 -3.80 -14.33 14.04
N ASN A 137 -3.08 -13.55 14.84
CA ASN A 137 -3.61 -12.30 15.43
C ASN A 137 -2.95 -11.03 14.87
N LEU A 138 -1.76 -11.12 14.27
CA LEU A 138 -1.19 -9.97 13.56
C LEU A 138 -1.80 -9.81 12.17
N SER A 139 -2.05 -8.56 11.79
CA SER A 139 -2.48 -8.18 10.45
C SER A 139 -1.50 -7.19 9.83
N ILE A 140 -1.33 -7.29 8.51
CA ILE A 140 -0.63 -6.27 7.73
C ILE A 140 -1.51 -5.01 7.63
N GLY A 141 -0.90 -3.84 7.71
CA GLY A 141 -1.58 -2.57 7.50
C GLY A 141 -1.94 -2.37 6.03
N SER A 142 -3.10 -1.77 5.77
CA SER A 142 -3.58 -1.48 4.43
C SER A 142 -2.65 -0.51 3.69
N ILE A 143 -2.51 -0.74 2.39
CA ILE A 143 -1.85 0.16 1.45
C ILE A 143 -2.96 0.84 0.64
N ASP A 144 -3.57 1.85 1.22
CA ASP A 144 -4.61 2.62 0.57
C ASP A 144 -3.98 3.55 -0.47
N VAL A 145 -4.79 4.04 -1.41
CA VAL A 145 -4.31 4.97 -2.45
C VAL A 145 -5.14 6.25 -2.49
N ASN A 146 -4.51 7.34 -2.90
CA ASN A 146 -5.16 8.62 -3.12
C ASN A 146 -5.04 9.08 -4.57
N ILE A 147 -6.18 9.52 -5.11
CA ILE A 147 -6.28 10.16 -6.43
C ILE A 147 -6.84 11.57 -6.23
N MET A 148 -6.09 12.58 -6.67
CA MET A 148 -6.55 13.97 -6.67
C MET A 148 -7.37 14.24 -7.94
N THR A 149 -8.65 14.52 -7.78
CA THR A 149 -9.60 14.58 -8.92
C THR A 149 -9.55 15.91 -9.70
N LYS A 150 -9.05 16.98 -9.06
CA LYS A 150 -8.99 18.33 -9.63
C LYS A 150 -7.75 18.58 -10.50
N ILE A 151 -6.69 17.79 -10.32
CA ILE A 151 -5.45 17.88 -11.11
C ILE A 151 -5.48 16.78 -12.18
N ASP A 152 -6.63 16.64 -12.85
CA ASP A 152 -6.86 15.67 -13.91
C ASP A 152 -6.46 16.30 -15.24
N LYS A 153 -5.17 16.20 -15.58
CA LYS A 153 -4.58 16.81 -16.77
C LYS A 153 -4.90 15.99 -18.02
N ASP A 154 -5.27 16.68 -19.09
CA ASP A 154 -5.38 16.10 -20.42
C ASP A 154 -3.99 15.66 -20.95
N ASN A 155 -3.93 14.46 -21.49
CA ASN A 155 -2.69 13.89 -22.06
C ASN A 155 -2.75 13.86 -23.59
N TYR A 156 -1.56 13.88 -24.22
CA TYR A 156 -1.41 14.04 -25.66
C TYR A 156 -0.42 13.02 -26.21
N THR A 157 -0.66 12.55 -27.44
CA THR A 157 0.30 11.75 -28.21
C THR A 157 0.49 12.40 -29.57
N LYS A 158 1.74 12.74 -29.93
CA LYS A 158 2.06 13.42 -31.21
C LYS A 158 1.16 14.64 -31.45
N GLU A 159 0.94 15.45 -30.42
CA GLU A 159 0.08 16.65 -30.42
C GLU A 159 -1.43 16.38 -30.52
N GLU A 160 -1.86 15.12 -30.67
CA GLU A 160 -3.26 14.74 -30.62
C GLU A 160 -3.71 14.51 -29.17
N LYS A 161 -4.82 15.13 -28.79
CA LYS A 161 -5.43 14.96 -27.47
C LYS A 161 -5.96 13.53 -27.34
N LEU A 162 -5.55 12.84 -26.27
CA LEU A 162 -6.05 11.50 -25.97
C LEU A 162 -7.47 11.54 -25.39
N PRO A 163 -8.21 10.41 -25.46
CA PRO A 163 -9.46 10.23 -24.74
C PRO A 163 -9.31 10.48 -23.23
N VAL A 164 -10.42 10.83 -22.56
CA VAL A 164 -10.45 11.22 -21.14
C VAL A 164 -9.91 10.13 -20.21
N GLU A 165 -10.03 8.87 -20.61
CA GLU A 165 -9.50 7.72 -19.91
C GLU A 165 -7.98 7.84 -19.73
N TYR A 166 -7.27 8.51 -20.64
CA TYR A 166 -5.83 8.71 -20.52
C TYR A 166 -5.45 9.91 -19.67
N ASN A 167 -6.41 10.66 -19.12
CA ASN A 167 -6.11 11.74 -18.17
C ASN A 167 -5.53 11.19 -16.86
N ASP A 168 -4.83 12.05 -16.13
CA ASP A 168 -4.01 11.64 -14.99
C ASP A 168 -4.78 10.88 -13.90
N ALA A 169 -5.99 11.31 -13.54
CA ALA A 169 -6.79 10.66 -12.51
C ALA A 169 -7.39 9.34 -13.00
N HIS A 170 -7.78 9.27 -14.27
CA HIS A 170 -8.33 8.07 -14.90
C HIS A 170 -7.25 6.99 -15.08
N ALA A 171 -6.04 7.40 -15.49
CA ALA A 171 -4.87 6.53 -15.53
C ALA A 171 -4.47 6.02 -14.14
N ALA A 172 -4.59 6.85 -13.10
CA ALA A 172 -4.36 6.43 -11.72
C ALA A 172 -5.38 5.41 -11.24
N LEU A 173 -6.67 5.63 -11.53
CA LEU A 173 -7.74 4.68 -11.20
C LEU A 173 -7.51 3.35 -11.91
N ARG A 174 -7.23 3.37 -13.22
CA ARG A 174 -6.86 2.16 -13.98
C ARG A 174 -5.67 1.44 -13.37
N GLY A 175 -4.62 2.21 -13.06
CA GLY A 175 -3.39 1.66 -12.52
C GLY A 175 -3.63 0.93 -11.22
N TYR A 176 -4.49 1.49 -10.37
CA TYR A 176 -4.94 0.88 -9.11
C TYR A 176 -5.82 -0.35 -9.34
N ALA A 177 -6.88 -0.25 -10.16
CA ALA A 177 -7.79 -1.36 -10.46
C ALA A 177 -7.04 -2.57 -11.05
N LYS A 178 -6.03 -2.33 -11.90
CA LYS A 178 -5.20 -3.40 -12.48
C LYS A 178 -4.08 -3.91 -11.54
N SER A 179 -4.00 -3.41 -10.31
CA SER A 179 -2.99 -3.82 -9.33
C SER A 179 -3.45 -4.99 -8.46
N GLU A 180 -2.53 -5.58 -7.72
CA GLU A 180 -2.78 -6.66 -6.76
C GLU A 180 -3.14 -6.13 -5.36
N LEU A 181 -3.41 -4.83 -5.23
CA LEU A 181 -3.85 -4.24 -3.98
C LEU A 181 -5.35 -4.44 -3.79
N ASN A 182 -5.72 -4.86 -2.59
CA ASN A 182 -7.10 -4.84 -2.10
C ASN A 182 -7.12 -3.89 -0.90
N SER A 183 -7.59 -2.66 -1.12
CA SER A 183 -7.49 -1.56 -0.16
C SER A 183 -8.53 -0.47 -0.44
N SER A 184 -8.47 0.65 0.27
CA SER A 184 -9.37 1.77 0.03
C SER A 184 -8.82 2.75 -1.00
N ILE A 185 -9.72 3.34 -1.79
CA ILE A 185 -9.43 4.49 -2.65
C ILE A 185 -9.91 5.79 -1.98
N ILE A 186 -9.05 6.80 -1.94
CA ILE A 186 -9.36 8.11 -1.36
C ILE A 186 -9.37 9.13 -2.50
N LEU A 187 -10.54 9.68 -2.81
CA LEU A 187 -10.71 10.72 -3.83
C LEU A 187 -10.67 12.08 -3.15
N SER A 188 -9.71 12.93 -3.54
CA SER A 188 -9.47 14.23 -2.90
C SER A 188 -9.51 15.39 -3.89
N ALA A 189 -9.53 16.62 -3.36
CA ALA A 189 -9.52 17.89 -4.10
C ALA A 189 -10.78 18.23 -4.92
N GLY A 190 -11.87 17.49 -4.77
CA GLY A 190 -13.19 17.82 -5.35
C GLY A 190 -13.90 16.62 -5.98
N MET A 191 -15.01 16.89 -6.68
CA MET A 191 -15.72 15.90 -7.48
C MET A 191 -15.33 16.00 -8.95
N ASN A 192 -15.13 14.85 -9.59
CA ASN A 192 -14.95 14.70 -11.03
C ASN A 192 -15.95 13.65 -11.52
N PRO A 193 -17.14 14.04 -12.00
CA PRO A 193 -18.20 13.11 -12.39
C PRO A 193 -17.75 12.09 -13.43
N LYS A 194 -16.86 12.48 -14.36
CA LYS A 194 -16.33 11.58 -15.39
C LYS A 194 -15.51 10.45 -14.77
N LEU A 195 -14.66 10.78 -13.78
CA LEU A 195 -13.89 9.78 -13.05
C LEU A 195 -14.82 8.82 -12.29
N TYR A 196 -15.91 9.31 -11.70
CA TYR A 196 -16.85 8.47 -10.96
C TYR A 196 -17.61 7.52 -11.88
N SER A 197 -18.09 8.00 -13.05
CA SER A 197 -18.66 7.12 -14.06
C SER A 197 -17.63 6.11 -14.61
N TYR A 198 -16.35 6.47 -14.60
CA TYR A 198 -15.30 5.56 -15.03
C TYR A 198 -15.04 4.40 -14.04
N ILE A 199 -15.30 4.60 -12.73
CA ILE A 199 -15.24 3.54 -11.71
C ILE A 199 -16.16 2.37 -12.07
N GLU A 200 -17.34 2.64 -12.63
CA GLU A 200 -18.33 1.63 -13.01
C GLU A 200 -17.82 0.64 -14.07
N GLN A 201 -16.72 0.96 -14.76
CA GLN A 201 -16.12 0.11 -15.78
C GLN A 201 -15.20 -0.99 -15.23
N PHE A 202 -14.93 -1.04 -13.93
CA PHE A 202 -14.09 -2.07 -13.32
C PHE A 202 -14.91 -2.95 -12.37
N GLU A 203 -14.83 -4.26 -12.58
CA GLU A 203 -15.54 -5.26 -11.77
C GLU A 203 -15.12 -5.21 -10.30
N ASP A 204 -13.85 -4.86 -10.02
CA ASP A 204 -13.27 -4.80 -8.66
C ASP A 204 -13.95 -3.78 -7.72
N PHE A 205 -14.77 -2.87 -8.26
CA PHE A 205 -15.51 -1.89 -7.45
C PHE A 205 -16.97 -2.25 -7.20
N TYR A 206 -17.40 -3.43 -7.65
CA TYR A 206 -18.70 -3.99 -7.29
C TYR A 206 -18.59 -4.87 -6.04
N PRO A 207 -19.67 -5.01 -5.24
CA PRO A 207 -19.68 -5.95 -4.11
C PRO A 207 -19.45 -7.39 -4.57
N ASP A 208 -18.66 -8.14 -3.78
CA ASP A 208 -18.53 -9.60 -3.89
C ASP A 208 -19.83 -10.35 -3.50
#